data_AF-A0A8S3K8C7-F1
#
_entry.id   AF-A0A8S3K8C7-F1
#
_cell.length_a   1.000
_cell.length_b   1.000
_cell.length_c   1.000
_cell.angle_alpha   90.00
_cell.angle_beta   90.00
_cell.angle_gamma   90.00
#
_symmetry.space_group_name_H-M   'P 1'
#
loop_
_entity.id
_entity.type
_entity.pdbx_description
1 polymer ?
#
loop_
_entity_poly.entity_id
_entity_poly.type
_entity_poly.pdbx_seq_one_letter_code
_entity_poly.pdbx_strand_id
1 'polypeptide(L)' 'ETRQLHDAINVQHNGTITFPDNKSNRAQFICIPPDASVTHVKKLMLRHWYQHKPSLVISITGGAKNYNMSGKLLRAFRR' A
#
# COMPACT_ATOMS: atom_id res chain seq x y z
N GLU A 1 -12.25 -16.44 8.59
CA GLU A 1 -12.71 -15.14 8.06
C GLU A 1 -11.75 -14.48 7.08
N THR A 2 -10.47 -14.26 7.40
CA THR A 2 -9.51 -13.61 6.49
C THR A 2 -9.30 -14.40 5.18
N ARG A 3 -9.23 -15.73 5.28
CA ARG A 3 -9.22 -16.63 4.12
C ARG A 3 -10.49 -16.47 3.25
N GLN A 4 -11.66 -16.29 3.87
CA GLN A 4 -12.91 -16.04 3.14
C GLN A 4 -12.89 -14.69 2.41
N LEU A 5 -12.18 -13.67 2.92
CA LEU A 5 -12.00 -12.41 2.21
C LEU A 5 -11.02 -12.55 1.03
N HIS A 6 -9.96 -13.36 1.17
CA HIS A 6 -9.08 -13.69 0.04
C HIS A 6 -9.85 -14.40 -1.06
N ASP A 7 -10.68 -15.38 -0.70
CA ASP A 7 -11.52 -16.12 -1.64
C ASP A 7 -12.57 -15.21 -2.30
N ALA A 8 -13.17 -14.29 -1.54
CA ALA A 8 -14.14 -13.32 -2.06
C ALA A 8 -13.54 -12.24 -2.98
N ILE A 9 -12.24 -11.98 -2.88
CA ILE A 9 -11.51 -11.03 -3.75
C ILE A 9 -10.77 -11.77 -4.88
N ASN A 10 -10.76 -13.10 -4.87
CA ASN A 10 -9.95 -13.93 -5.78
C ASN A 10 -8.47 -13.48 -5.80
N VAL A 11 -7.87 -13.35 -4.61
CA VAL A 11 -6.46 -12.96 -4.46
C VAL A 11 -5.57 -14.04 -5.06
N GLN A 12 -4.92 -13.74 -6.18
CA GLN A 12 -4.03 -14.70 -6.87
C GLN A 12 -2.67 -14.84 -6.18
N HIS A 13 -2.11 -13.73 -5.69
CA HIS A 13 -0.77 -13.69 -5.08
C HIS A 13 -0.74 -12.78 -3.86
N ASN A 14 -0.08 -13.21 -2.79
CA ASN A 14 0.21 -12.40 -1.61
C ASN A 14 1.52 -12.86 -0.97
N GLY A 15 2.12 -12.01 -0.14
CA GLY A 15 3.32 -12.38 0.60
C GLY A 15 4.07 -11.20 1.20
N THR A 16 5.35 -11.43 1.49
CA THR A 16 6.29 -10.41 1.96
C THR A 16 7.49 -10.33 1.02
N ILE A 17 7.79 -9.13 0.53
CA ILE A 17 8.98 -8.82 -0.24
C ILE A 17 10.05 -8.31 0.71
N THR A 18 11.27 -8.84 0.59
CA THR A 18 12.47 -8.31 1.25
C THR A 18 13.34 -7.67 0.19
N PHE A 19 13.65 -6.39 0.36
CA PHE A 19 14.50 -5.68 -0.61
C PHE A 19 15.97 -6.08 -0.43
N PRO A 20 16.68 -6.44 -1.52
CA PRO A 20 18.04 -6.99 -1.44
C PRO A 20 19.04 -6.02 -0.80
N ASP A 21 18.89 -4.73 -1.07
CA ASP A 21 19.81 -3.68 -0.64
C ASP A 21 19.61 -3.26 0.84
N ASN A 22 18.53 -3.71 1.46
CA ASN A 22 18.25 -3.44 2.87
C ASN A 22 17.36 -4.55 3.46
N LYS A 23 17.99 -5.59 4.02
CA LYS A 23 17.31 -6.75 4.62
C LYS A 23 16.33 -6.39 5.75
N SER A 24 16.43 -5.20 6.33
CA SER A 24 15.49 -4.72 7.35
C SER A 24 14.18 -4.19 6.77
N ASN A 25 14.18 -3.82 5.48
CA ASN A 25 13.01 -3.28 4.81
C ASN A 25 12.19 -4.41 4.19
N ARG A 26 11.07 -4.75 4.85
CA ARG A 26 10.13 -5.78 4.41
C ARG A 26 8.78 -5.14 4.12
N ALA A 27 8.24 -5.40 2.93
CA ALA A 27 6.92 -4.92 2.54
C ALA A 27 5.96 -6.10 2.35
N GLN A 28 4.77 -5.99 2.92
CA GLN A 28 3.68 -6.93 2.61
C GLN A 28 3.00 -6.50 1.32
N PHE A 29 2.62 -7.45 0.48
CA PHE A 29 1.90 -7.18 -0.77
C PHE A 29 0.76 -8.18 -0.98
N ILE A 30 -0.27 -7.72 -1.69
CA ILE A 30 -1.40 -8.51 -2.16
C ILE A 30 -1.74 -8.04 -3.58
N CYS A 31 -1.84 -8.96 -4.52
CA CYS A 31 -2.31 -8.71 -5.88
C CYS A 31 -3.82 -8.90 -5.92
N ILE A 32 -4.53 -7.84 -6.33
CA ILE A 32 -5.99 -7.76 -6.34
C ILE A 32 -6.45 -7.59 -7.79
N PRO A 33 -7.49 -8.31 -8.24
CA PRO A 33 -8.01 -8.14 -9.59
C PRO A 33 -8.64 -6.75 -9.79
N PRO A 34 -8.65 -6.22 -11.03
CA PRO A 34 -9.07 -4.84 -11.30
C PRO A 34 -10.55 -4.56 -10.96
N ASP A 35 -11.39 -5.58 -10.94
CA ASP A 35 -12.83 -5.53 -10.66
C ASP A 35 -13.17 -5.85 -9.20
N ALA A 36 -12.17 -6.01 -8.33
CA ALA A 36 -12.41 -6.32 -6.92
C ALA A 36 -13.27 -5.26 -6.24
N SER A 37 -14.22 -5.72 -5.42
CA SER A 37 -15.07 -4.84 -4.62
C SER A 37 -14.25 -3.99 -3.64
N VAL A 38 -14.36 -2.67 -3.76
CA VAL A 38 -13.71 -1.68 -2.87
C VAL A 38 -14.01 -1.97 -1.40
N THR A 39 -15.23 -2.41 -1.08
CA THR A 39 -15.63 -2.74 0.29
C THR A 39 -14.85 -3.94 0.83
N HIS A 40 -14.65 -4.97 0.01
CA HIS A 40 -13.85 -6.13 0.39
C HIS A 40 -12.36 -5.77 0.50
N VAL A 41 -11.82 -4.99 -0.43
CA VAL A 41 -10.44 -4.49 -0.37
C VAL A 41 -10.22 -3.67 0.90
N LYS A 42 -11.11 -2.74 1.25
CA LYS A 42 -11.02 -1.96 2.48
C LYS A 42 -11.02 -2.85 3.74
N LYS A 43 -11.90 -3.85 3.81
CA LYS A 43 -11.93 -4.81 4.93
C LYS A 43 -10.62 -5.59 5.00
N LEU A 44 -10.05 -5.97 3.86
CA LEU A 44 -8.78 -6.64 3.78
C LEU A 44 -7.64 -5.75 4.31
N MET A 45 -7.58 -4.49 3.87
CA MET A 45 -6.58 -3.52 4.32
C MET A 45 -6.62 -3.31 5.84
N LEU A 46 -7.82 -3.14 6.41
CA LEU A 46 -8.02 -2.95 7.86
C LEU A 46 -7.77 -4.22 8.69
N ARG A 47 -7.77 -5.41 8.08
CA ARG A 47 -7.46 -6.65 8.79
C ARG A 47 -5.99 -7.03 8.69
N HIS A 48 -5.38 -6.84 7.53
CA HIS A 48 -3.98 -7.24 7.27
C HIS A 48 -2.95 -6.17 7.55
N TRP A 49 -3.22 -4.93 7.14
CA TRP A 49 -2.19 -3.88 7.11
C TRP A 49 -2.37 -2.84 8.18
N TYR A 50 -3.62 -2.50 8.53
CA TYR A 50 -3.92 -1.47 9.50
C TYR A 50 -4.85 -2.02 10.57
N GLN A 51 -4.30 -2.48 11.70
CA GLN A 51 -5.11 -2.94 12.83
C GLN A 51 -6.13 -1.90 13.33
N HIS A 52 -5.94 -0.63 12.97
CA HIS A 52 -6.85 0.48 13.25
C HIS A 52 -7.18 1.29 12.01
N LYS A 53 -8.42 1.80 11.95
CA LYS A 53 -8.86 2.73 10.91
C LYS A 53 -8.07 4.05 11.04
N PRO A 54 -7.44 4.55 9.96
CA PRO A 54 -6.76 5.83 10.00
C PRO A 54 -7.77 6.98 10.16
N SER A 55 -7.42 7.97 10.99
CA SER A 55 -8.22 9.19 11.18
C SER A 55 -8.07 10.18 10.03
N LEU A 56 -6.97 10.09 9.28
CA LEU A 56 -6.66 10.92 8.11
C LEU A 56 -6.02 10.05 7.02
N VAL A 57 -6.40 10.27 5.77
CA VAL A 57 -5.80 9.61 4.59
C VAL A 57 -5.25 10.71 3.69
N ILE A 58 -3.94 10.65 3.41
CA ILE A 58 -3.24 11.59 2.53
C ILE A 58 -2.93 10.88 1.22
N SER A 59 -3.32 11.46 0.09
CA SER A 59 -2.97 10.97 -1.24
C SER A 59 -1.95 11.92 -1.87
N ILE A 60 -0.76 11.40 -2.17
CA ILE A 60 0.27 12.13 -2.90
C ILE A 60 0.24 11.63 -4.34
N THR A 61 0.01 12.54 -5.29
CA THR A 61 -0.04 12.24 -6.73
C THR A 61 1.00 13.08 -7.47
N GLY A 62 1.42 12.61 -8.65
CA GLY A 62 2.44 13.27 -9.47
C GLY A 62 2.70 12.52 -10.78
N GLY A 63 3.61 13.05 -11.59
CA GLY A 63 4.04 12.37 -12.82
C GLY A 63 4.96 11.19 -12.54
N ALA A 64 4.95 10.18 -13.42
CA ALA A 64 5.85 9.03 -13.33
C ALA A 64 7.30 9.34 -13.76
N LYS A 65 7.53 10.50 -14.39
CA LYS A 65 8.86 10.96 -14.81
C LYS A 65 9.57 11.67 -13.65
N ASN A 66 10.90 11.63 -13.67
CA ASN A 66 11.73 12.31 -12.68
C ASN A 66 11.43 13.82 -12.65
N TYR A 67 11.20 14.33 -11.45
CA TYR A 67 10.99 15.75 -11.18
C TYR A 67 12.06 16.24 -10.21
N ASN A 68 12.71 17.36 -10.53
CA ASN A 68 13.68 17.99 -9.66
C ASN A 68 13.06 19.18 -8.93
N MET A 69 13.23 19.21 -7.62
CA MET A 69 12.67 20.24 -6.74
C MET A 69 13.80 21.09 -6.17
N SER A 70 13.57 22.39 -5.99
CA SER A 70 14.56 23.26 -5.35
C SER A 70 14.89 22.79 -3.93
N GLY A 71 16.16 22.94 -3.51
CA GLY A 71 16.61 22.40 -2.23
C GLY A 71 15.86 22.97 -1.01
N LYS A 72 15.41 24.23 -1.06
CA LYS A 72 14.59 24.83 0.00
C LYS A 72 13.21 24.18 0.07
N LEU A 73 12.57 23.95 -1.07
CA LEU A 73 11.24 23.34 -1.13
C LEU A 73 11.28 21.87 -0.74
N LEU A 74 12.30 21.11 -1.19
CA LEU A 74 12.48 19.71 -0.83
C LEU A 74 12.64 19.52 0.68
N ARG A 75 13.41 20.40 1.33
CA ARG A 75 13.58 20.39 2.79
C ARG A 75 12.28 20.71 3.53
N ALA A 76 11.50 21.67 3.04
CA ALA A 76 10.22 22.02 3.65
C ALA A 76 9.17 20.92 3.49
N PHE A 77 9.15 20.21 2.35
CA PHE A 77 8.20 19.13 2.09
C PHE A 77 8.50 17.83 2.86
N ARG A 78 9.78 17.51 3.08
CA ARG A 78 10.21 16.27 3.74
C ARG A 78 10.20 16.31 5.27
N ARG A 79 10.28 17.51 5.85
CA ARG A 79 10.37 17.73 7.30
C ARG A 79 9.04 17.42 7.96
#